data_AF-A0A2N6D5K1-F1
#
_entry.id   AF-A0A2N6D5K1-F1
#
_cell.length_a   1.000
_cell.length_b   1.000
_cell.length_c   1.000
_cell.angle_alpha   90.00
_cell.angle_beta   90.00
_cell.angle_gamma   90.00
#
_symmetry.space_group_name_H-M   'P 1'
#
loop_
_entity.id
_entity.type
_entity.pdbx_description
1 polymer ?
#
loop_
_entity_poly.entity_id
_entity_poly.type
_entity_poly.pdbx_seq_one_letter_code
_entity_poly.pdbx_strand_id
1 'polypeptide(L)'
;MYEINDNYLNYTDYIRKNTKEPEKEYASNFPLYFYEYFLYKIQELGIITLTYDDLFHGCYNTNHKSFYEHEFACWRASRMDKEKIYLLIQHDVDNVPPFTDRMLKMEEAYGVKSNVFIFNKRYSSGGGIDESYKIDHPFLQKMTKKGFVVGYHQNAYALANFDMKAAVSQYNGDVLALREFHDIKYVVPHGGAGREVNGKKISNVDVSMPQDFCGNLRWVYNRYGPKFSSRWSDGGLRKARDPERIEKYNIVDNFLLTLKKGTRNFCLVHPQRWGFNVDTDANPLLSKEEWYRRLCTTPIEAEIKVKESFLSKIKFW
;
A
#
# COMPACT_ATOMS: atom_id res chain seq x y z
N MET A 1 -0.32 10.73 27.12
CA MET A 1 0.90 11.48 26.81
C MET A 1 1.89 10.48 26.25
N TYR A 2 2.11 10.49 24.94
CA TYR A 2 3.22 9.76 24.34
C TYR A 2 4.40 10.71 24.39
N GLU A 3 5.45 10.35 25.13
CA GLU A 3 6.74 11.03 25.03
C GLU A 3 7.20 10.89 23.58
N ILE A 4 7.32 12.02 22.88
CA ILE A 4 7.99 12.07 21.58
C ILE A 4 9.45 11.82 21.90
N ASN A 5 9.96 10.67 21.49
CA ASN A 5 11.34 10.29 21.71
C ASN A 5 12.23 11.19 20.85
N ASP A 6 13.03 12.06 21.48
CA ASP A 6 13.95 13.03 20.84
C ASP A 6 15.07 12.38 20.01
N ASN A 7 15.11 11.05 19.93
CA ASN A 7 16.00 10.32 19.04
C ASN A 7 15.35 10.16 17.66
N TYR A 8 15.34 11.23 16.86
CA TYR A 8 15.13 11.10 15.42
C TYR A 8 16.34 10.37 14.82
N LEU A 9 16.33 9.04 14.91
CA LEU A 9 17.18 8.19 14.09
C LEU A 9 16.59 8.23 12.69
N ASN A 10 17.36 8.71 11.72
CA ASN A 10 17.06 8.50 10.30
C ASN A 10 16.93 6.99 10.06
N TYR A 11 15.70 6.47 10.04
CA TYR A 11 15.45 5.03 9.97
C TYR A 11 15.72 4.52 8.57
N THR A 12 15.59 5.39 7.55
CA THR A 12 16.11 5.12 6.21
C THR A 12 17.61 4.80 6.25
N ASP A 13 18.44 5.59 6.97
CA ASP A 13 19.87 5.30 7.13
C ASP A 13 20.11 4.03 7.95
N TYR A 14 19.31 3.79 8.99
CA TYR A 14 19.39 2.56 9.77
C TYR A 14 19.11 1.32 8.90
N ILE A 15 18.03 1.32 8.11
CA ILE A 15 17.71 0.26 7.16
C ILE A 15 18.84 0.09 6.15
N ARG A 16 19.33 1.19 5.58
CA ARG A 16 20.42 1.16 4.60
C ARG A 16 21.67 0.47 5.15
N LYS A 17 22.04 0.75 6.41
CA LYS A 17 23.20 0.13 7.08
C LYS A 17 22.97 -1.31 7.53
N ASN A 18 21.73 -1.70 7.82
CA ASN A 18 21.41 -2.97 8.49
C ASN A 18 20.63 -3.97 7.64
N THR A 19 20.28 -3.64 6.39
CA THR A 19 19.75 -4.63 5.45
C THR A 19 20.87 -5.12 4.56
N LYS A 20 20.93 -6.44 4.33
CA LYS A 20 21.73 -6.99 3.23
C LYS A 20 21.15 -6.38 1.96
N GLU A 21 21.79 -5.35 1.42
CA GLU A 21 21.34 -4.77 0.16
C GLU A 21 21.35 -5.89 -0.89
N PRO A 22 20.30 -6.02 -1.72
CA PRO A 22 20.40 -6.86 -2.89
C PRO A 22 21.61 -6.36 -3.68
N GLU A 23 22.40 -7.28 -4.25
CA GLU A 23 23.65 -6.98 -5.00
C GLU A 23 23.46 -5.92 -6.09
N LYS A 24 22.21 -5.63 -6.48
CA LYS A 24 21.80 -4.47 -7.27
C LYS A 24 20.43 -3.96 -6.79
N GLU A 25 20.35 -2.71 -6.38
CA GLU A 25 19.06 -2.09 -6.05
C GLU A 25 18.29 -1.71 -7.34
N TYR A 26 17.03 -2.12 -7.41
CA TYR A 26 16.14 -1.81 -8.52
C TYR A 26 15.80 -0.32 -8.55
N ALA A 27 15.70 0.23 -9.77
CA ALA A 27 15.22 1.60 -9.99
C ALA A 27 13.82 1.80 -9.41
N SER A 28 13.63 2.93 -8.72
CA SER A 28 12.40 3.32 -8.05
C SER A 28 11.91 4.69 -8.52
N ASN A 29 10.63 5.00 -8.32
CA ASN A 29 10.02 6.27 -8.73
C ASN A 29 10.03 7.33 -7.63
N PHE A 30 10.17 6.92 -6.37
CA PHE A 30 10.19 7.79 -5.23
C PHE A 30 11.33 7.37 -4.31
N PRO A 31 12.01 8.34 -3.69
CA PRO A 31 12.97 8.03 -2.66
C PRO A 31 12.27 7.40 -1.45
N LEU A 32 12.88 6.37 -0.86
CA LEU A 32 12.33 5.67 0.30
C LEU A 32 12.11 6.62 1.49
N TYR A 33 12.99 7.60 1.69
CA TYR A 33 12.84 8.56 2.79
C TYR A 33 11.58 9.43 2.64
N PHE A 34 11.03 9.61 1.44
CA PHE A 34 9.81 10.38 1.27
C PHE A 34 8.62 9.62 1.86
N TYR A 35 8.67 8.29 1.81
CA TYR A 35 7.74 7.44 2.53
C TYR A 35 7.94 7.50 4.05
N GLU A 36 9.19 7.52 4.53
CA GLU A 36 9.48 7.77 5.95
C GLU A 36 8.90 9.12 6.43
N TYR A 37 9.06 10.18 5.64
CA TYR A 37 8.47 11.49 5.94
C TYR A 37 6.94 11.44 6.01
N PHE A 38 6.30 10.65 5.13
CA PHE A 38 4.87 10.38 5.20
C PHE A 38 4.46 9.68 6.51
N LEU A 39 5.23 8.67 6.97
CA LEU A 39 4.98 8.00 8.26
C LEU A 39 5.17 8.94 9.45
N TYR A 40 6.21 9.77 9.43
CA TYR A 40 6.42 10.81 10.44
C TYR A 40 5.21 11.75 10.52
N LYS A 41 4.69 12.20 9.36
CA LYS A 41 3.52 13.08 9.33
C LYS A 41 2.24 12.42 9.81
N ILE A 42 2.07 11.10 9.60
CA ILE A 42 0.95 10.36 10.20
C ILE A 42 1.00 10.47 11.73
N GLN A 43 2.16 10.28 12.34
CA GLN A 43 2.34 10.40 13.80
C GLN A 43 2.13 11.84 14.29
N GLU A 44 2.79 12.81 13.64
CA GLU A 44 2.72 14.23 14.00
C GLU A 44 1.27 14.75 13.99
N LEU A 45 0.47 14.32 13.01
CA LEU A 45 -0.94 14.70 12.86
C LEU A 45 -1.89 13.87 13.74
N GLY A 46 -1.39 12.88 14.47
CA GLY A 46 -2.20 11.98 15.29
C GLY A 46 -3.21 11.16 14.49
N ILE A 47 -2.88 10.81 13.25
CA ILE A 47 -3.74 10.02 12.35
C ILE A 47 -3.74 8.57 12.82
N ILE A 48 -4.93 7.99 12.95
CA ILE A 48 -5.10 6.59 13.35
C ILE A 48 -5.03 5.71 12.12
N THR A 49 -4.10 4.75 12.12
CA THR A 49 -3.97 3.77 11.04
C THR A 49 -4.87 2.57 11.29
N LEU A 50 -5.57 2.13 10.24
CA LEU A 50 -6.50 1.00 10.28
C LEU A 50 -6.02 -0.12 9.36
N THR A 51 -6.27 -1.35 9.78
CA THR A 51 -6.24 -2.53 8.93
C THR A 51 -7.66 -2.96 8.53
N TYR A 52 -7.76 -3.91 7.60
CA TYR A 52 -9.04 -4.51 7.26
C TYR A 52 -9.63 -5.34 8.41
N ASP A 53 -8.81 -5.91 9.28
CA ASP A 53 -9.30 -6.57 10.50
C ASP A 53 -10.00 -5.55 11.42
N ASP A 54 -9.44 -4.35 11.57
CA ASP A 54 -10.08 -3.26 12.32
C ASP A 54 -11.39 -2.80 11.67
N LEU A 55 -11.39 -2.67 10.34
CA LEU A 55 -12.53 -2.18 9.58
C LEU A 55 -13.74 -3.12 9.64
N PHE A 56 -13.49 -4.43 9.60
CA PHE A 56 -14.54 -5.45 9.58
C PHE A 56 -14.70 -6.17 10.92
N HIS A 57 -14.13 -5.65 12.01
CA HIS A 57 -14.29 -6.23 13.33
C HIS A 57 -15.79 -6.34 13.69
N GLY A 58 -16.23 -7.53 14.09
CA GLY A 58 -17.65 -7.81 14.41
C GLY A 58 -18.59 -7.85 13.20
N CYS A 59 -18.06 -7.76 11.98
CA CYS A 59 -18.85 -7.90 10.76
C CYS A 59 -18.73 -9.31 10.16
N TYR A 60 -19.87 -10.02 10.07
CA TYR A 60 -19.93 -11.38 9.54
C TYR A 60 -20.39 -11.45 8.07
N ASN A 61 -21.00 -10.39 7.52
CA ASN A 61 -21.45 -10.40 6.13
C ASN A 61 -20.28 -10.16 5.17
N THR A 62 -19.95 -11.16 4.35
CA THR A 62 -18.83 -11.11 3.38
C THR A 62 -19.29 -10.88 1.95
N ASN A 63 -20.57 -10.55 1.71
CA ASN A 63 -21.09 -10.36 0.35
C ASN A 63 -20.56 -9.07 -0.28
N HIS A 64 -19.46 -9.19 -1.02
CA HIS A 64 -18.78 -8.05 -1.64
C HIS A 64 -19.63 -7.24 -2.62
N LYS A 65 -20.75 -7.77 -3.15
CA LYS A 65 -21.58 -7.07 -4.15
C LYS A 65 -22.52 -6.04 -3.54
N SER A 66 -23.04 -6.28 -2.33
CA SER A 66 -24.06 -5.44 -1.70
C SER A 66 -23.71 -4.96 -0.30
N PHE A 67 -22.67 -5.50 0.33
CA PHE A 67 -22.41 -5.26 1.74
C PHE A 67 -21.81 -3.87 2.04
N TYR A 68 -20.97 -3.32 1.16
CA TYR A 68 -20.14 -2.16 1.50
C TYR A 68 -20.89 -0.85 1.74
N GLU A 69 -22.11 -0.72 1.22
CA GLU A 69 -22.97 0.43 1.53
C GLU A 69 -23.48 0.37 2.98
N HIS A 70 -23.94 -0.81 3.39
CA HIS A 70 -24.35 -1.06 4.77
C HIS A 70 -23.17 -0.93 5.74
N GLU A 71 -22.02 -1.52 5.40
CA GLU A 71 -20.78 -1.39 6.17
C GLU A 71 -20.42 0.08 6.40
N PHE A 72 -20.43 0.90 5.35
CA PHE A 72 -20.09 2.31 5.48
C PHE A 72 -21.14 3.09 6.28
N ALA A 73 -22.42 2.74 6.16
CA ALA A 73 -23.46 3.31 7.01
C ALA A 73 -23.24 2.96 8.49
N CYS A 74 -22.92 1.71 8.81
CA CYS A 74 -22.54 1.27 10.15
C CYS A 74 -21.30 2.01 10.65
N TRP A 75 -20.27 2.17 9.82
CA TRP A 75 -19.08 2.93 10.17
C TRP A 75 -19.42 4.39 10.54
N ARG A 76 -20.26 5.07 9.75
CA ARG A 76 -20.71 6.44 10.04
C ARG A 76 -21.59 6.54 11.30
N ALA A 77 -22.34 5.49 11.61
CA ALA A 77 -23.21 5.42 12.79
C ALA A 77 -22.48 4.94 14.06
N SER A 78 -21.31 4.30 13.90
CA SER A 78 -20.52 3.79 15.01
C SER A 78 -19.98 4.91 15.91
N ARG A 79 -19.56 4.54 17.14
CA ARG A 79 -18.95 5.45 18.12
C ARG A 79 -17.50 5.84 17.77
N MET A 80 -17.12 5.82 16.50
CA MET A 80 -15.80 6.30 16.07
C MET A 80 -15.64 7.78 16.46
N ASP A 81 -14.44 8.12 16.90
CA ASP A 81 -14.12 9.45 17.39
C ASP A 81 -14.12 10.42 16.20
N LYS A 82 -15.11 11.31 16.17
CA LYS A 82 -15.28 12.31 15.11
C LYS A 82 -14.14 13.34 15.09
N GLU A 83 -13.32 13.40 16.14
CA GLU A 83 -12.15 14.25 16.21
C GLU A 83 -10.89 13.61 15.61
N LYS A 84 -10.98 12.33 15.20
CA LYS A 84 -9.84 11.59 14.62
C LYS A 84 -9.94 11.49 13.11
N ILE A 85 -8.77 11.37 12.50
CA ILE A 85 -8.61 11.03 11.09
C ILE A 85 -8.19 9.57 11.04
N TYR A 86 -8.84 8.77 10.19
CA TYR A 86 -8.52 7.36 10.01
C TYR A 86 -7.91 7.13 8.62
N LEU A 87 -6.87 6.33 8.55
CA LEU A 87 -6.15 6.03 7.32
C LEU A 87 -5.89 4.53 7.19
N LEU A 88 -6.36 3.94 6.10
CA LEU A 88 -6.00 2.59 5.71
C LEU A 88 -4.87 2.65 4.67
N ILE A 89 -3.74 2.02 4.98
CA ILE A 89 -2.60 1.90 4.07
C ILE A 89 -2.59 0.49 3.48
N GLN A 90 -2.50 0.40 2.15
CA GLN A 90 -2.43 -0.83 1.39
C GLN A 90 -1.14 -0.87 0.57
N HIS A 91 -0.43 -1.99 0.66
CA HIS A 91 0.72 -2.34 -0.17
C HIS A 91 0.30 -3.39 -1.21
N ASP A 92 0.30 -3.03 -2.49
CA ASP A 92 0.15 -3.99 -3.59
C ASP A 92 1.55 -4.45 -4.01
N VAL A 93 1.95 -5.64 -3.56
CA VAL A 93 3.30 -6.19 -3.75
C VAL A 93 3.40 -6.81 -5.14
N ASP A 94 3.44 -5.97 -6.18
CA ASP A 94 3.48 -6.47 -7.55
C ASP A 94 4.80 -7.18 -7.88
N ASN A 95 5.91 -6.56 -7.48
CA ASN A 95 7.27 -6.96 -7.85
C ASN A 95 8.22 -6.74 -6.67
N VAL A 96 9.38 -7.39 -6.71
CA VAL A 96 10.50 -7.18 -5.78
C VAL A 96 10.06 -7.13 -4.29
N PRO A 97 9.58 -8.26 -3.73
CA PRO A 97 9.10 -8.31 -2.34
C PRO A 97 9.99 -7.68 -1.26
N PRO A 98 11.35 -7.73 -1.34
CA PRO A 98 12.21 -7.10 -0.34
C PRO A 98 11.97 -5.59 -0.10
N PHE A 99 11.40 -4.87 -1.07
CA PHE A 99 11.03 -3.46 -0.88
C PHE A 99 9.89 -3.33 0.14
N THR A 100 8.93 -4.27 0.12
CA THR A 100 7.85 -4.36 1.11
C THR A 100 8.43 -4.55 2.50
N ASP A 101 9.37 -5.48 2.67
CA ASP A 101 9.95 -5.77 3.99
C ASP A 101 10.62 -4.54 4.62
N ARG A 102 11.27 -3.71 3.80
CA ARG A 102 11.84 -2.42 4.25
C ARG A 102 10.75 -1.46 4.69
N MET A 103 9.69 -1.32 3.91
CA MET A 103 8.56 -0.44 4.25
C MET A 103 7.84 -0.89 5.51
N LEU A 104 7.59 -2.20 5.68
CA LEU A 104 6.95 -2.71 6.89
C LEU A 104 7.81 -2.50 8.14
N LYS A 105 9.15 -2.62 8.04
CA LYS A 105 10.06 -2.29 9.15
C LYS A 105 9.97 -0.82 9.54
N MET A 106 9.89 0.09 8.58
CA MET A 106 9.65 1.51 8.85
C MET A 106 8.28 1.71 9.51
N GLU A 107 7.21 1.18 8.91
CA GLU A 107 5.86 1.29 9.48
C GLU A 107 5.83 0.79 10.93
N GLU A 108 6.45 -0.34 11.22
CA GLU A 108 6.60 -0.87 12.58
C GLU A 108 7.29 0.11 13.53
N ALA A 109 8.41 0.70 13.11
CA ALA A 109 9.16 1.67 13.91
C ALA A 109 8.34 2.94 14.22
N TYR A 110 7.45 3.33 13.30
CA TYR A 110 6.51 4.44 13.46
C TYR A 110 5.19 4.02 14.11
N GLY A 111 5.03 2.77 14.56
CA GLY A 111 3.78 2.27 15.14
C GLY A 111 2.59 2.33 14.17
N VAL A 112 2.86 2.37 12.86
CA VAL A 112 1.88 2.37 11.78
C VAL A 112 1.64 0.93 11.34
N LYS A 113 0.37 0.57 11.17
CA LYS A 113 -0.02 -0.75 10.64
C LYS A 113 -0.59 -0.60 9.24
N SER A 114 -0.38 -1.61 8.41
CA SER A 114 -0.82 -1.61 7.02
C SER A 114 -1.33 -2.98 6.58
N ASN A 115 -1.83 -3.03 5.34
CA ASN A 115 -2.41 -4.20 4.72
C ASN A 115 -1.56 -4.56 3.50
N VAL A 116 -1.07 -5.79 3.44
CA VAL A 116 -0.08 -6.25 2.47
C VAL A 116 -0.71 -7.30 1.57
N PHE A 117 -0.85 -6.99 0.28
CA PHE A 117 -1.44 -7.90 -0.69
C PHE A 117 -0.33 -8.49 -1.56
N ILE A 118 -0.20 -9.82 -1.49
CA ILE A 118 0.86 -10.58 -2.17
C ILE A 118 0.27 -11.53 -3.20
N PHE A 119 1.06 -11.83 -4.24
CA PHE A 119 0.78 -12.96 -5.12
C PHE A 119 1.20 -14.27 -4.44
N ASN A 120 0.49 -15.37 -4.75
CA ASN A 120 1.03 -16.71 -4.51
C ASN A 120 2.18 -17.00 -5.49
N LYS A 121 1.90 -16.79 -6.79
CA LYS A 121 2.88 -16.82 -7.88
C LYS A 121 2.71 -15.57 -8.73
N ARG A 122 3.81 -15.01 -9.22
CA ARG A 122 3.76 -13.83 -10.07
C ARG A 122 3.84 -14.22 -11.54
N TYR A 123 3.01 -13.61 -12.38
CA TYR A 123 3.11 -13.72 -13.83
C TYR A 123 4.18 -12.77 -14.37
N SER A 124 5.12 -13.28 -15.15
CA SER A 124 6.18 -12.50 -15.78
C SER A 124 5.68 -11.81 -17.06
N SER A 125 6.27 -10.67 -17.45
CA SER A 125 5.93 -10.01 -18.71
C SER A 125 6.31 -10.81 -19.95
N GLY A 126 7.23 -11.78 -19.83
CA GLY A 126 7.65 -12.68 -20.90
C GLY A 126 6.75 -13.91 -21.06
N GLY A 127 5.71 -14.04 -20.24
CA GLY A 127 4.89 -15.25 -20.15
C GLY A 127 5.46 -16.23 -19.12
N GLY A 128 4.57 -16.82 -18.32
CA GLY A 128 4.94 -17.81 -17.30
C GLY A 128 5.19 -17.23 -15.91
N ILE A 129 5.67 -18.09 -15.00
CA ILE A 129 5.90 -17.77 -13.59
C ILE A 129 7.24 -17.05 -13.43
N ASP A 130 7.25 -15.97 -12.66
CA ASP A 130 8.46 -15.26 -12.26
C ASP A 130 9.05 -15.85 -10.98
N GLU A 131 10.04 -16.71 -11.13
CA GLU A 131 10.77 -17.37 -10.03
C GLU A 131 11.59 -16.42 -9.14
N SER A 132 11.77 -15.16 -9.56
CA SER A 132 12.42 -14.12 -8.74
C SER A 132 11.49 -13.53 -7.68
N TYR A 133 10.17 -13.73 -7.82
CA TYR A 133 9.19 -13.25 -6.85
C TYR A 133 9.17 -14.15 -5.62
N LYS A 134 9.99 -13.82 -4.62
CA LYS A 134 10.15 -14.60 -3.38
C LYS A 134 9.65 -13.78 -2.19
N ILE A 135 8.56 -14.24 -1.58
CA ILE A 135 8.01 -13.66 -0.35
C ILE A 135 8.76 -14.21 0.86
N ASP A 136 9.17 -13.33 1.78
CA ASP A 136 9.64 -13.74 3.11
C ASP A 136 8.43 -14.02 4.01
N HIS A 137 7.87 -15.23 3.89
CA HIS A 137 6.70 -15.64 4.68
C HIS A 137 6.96 -15.57 6.20
N PRO A 138 8.11 -16.03 6.74
CA PRO A 138 8.42 -15.87 8.16
C PRO A 138 8.41 -14.41 8.64
N PHE A 139 8.95 -13.49 7.85
CA PHE A 139 8.89 -12.06 8.16
C PHE A 139 7.45 -11.54 8.18
N LEU A 140 6.64 -11.83 7.15
CA LEU A 140 5.25 -11.40 7.12
C LEU A 140 4.43 -11.99 8.28
N GLN A 141 4.66 -13.24 8.67
CA GLN A 141 4.04 -13.85 9.86
C GLN A 141 4.44 -13.15 11.16
N LYS A 142 5.66 -12.60 11.25
CA LYS A 142 6.06 -11.76 12.39
C LYS A 142 5.30 -10.44 12.38
N MET A 143 5.07 -9.86 11.20
CA MET A 143 4.31 -8.61 11.07
C MET A 143 2.83 -8.80 11.38
N THR A 144 2.21 -9.92 11.00
CA THR A 144 0.80 -10.20 11.35
C THR A 144 0.58 -10.30 12.85
N LYS A 145 1.54 -10.87 13.60
CA LYS A 145 1.52 -10.88 15.08
C LYS A 145 1.58 -9.47 15.69
N LYS A 146 2.03 -8.46 14.93
CA LYS A 146 2.05 -7.04 15.33
C LYS A 146 0.82 -6.28 14.85
N GLY A 147 -0.15 -6.97 14.25
CA GLY A 147 -1.42 -6.42 13.79
C GLY A 147 -1.40 -5.92 12.35
N PHE A 148 -0.40 -6.28 11.53
CA PHE A 148 -0.47 -6.09 10.09
C PHE A 148 -1.39 -7.15 9.47
N VAL A 149 -1.97 -6.85 8.32
CA VAL A 149 -2.83 -7.79 7.59
C VAL A 149 -2.15 -8.26 6.33
N VAL A 150 -2.20 -9.56 6.04
CA VAL A 150 -1.76 -10.12 4.76
C VAL A 150 -2.99 -10.60 3.99
N GLY A 151 -3.09 -10.22 2.73
CA GLY A 151 -4.16 -10.59 1.81
C GLY A 151 -3.63 -11.10 0.48
N TYR A 152 -4.54 -11.63 -0.34
CA TYR A 152 -4.20 -12.11 -1.68
C TYR A 152 -4.36 -10.99 -2.72
N HIS A 153 -3.28 -10.66 -3.41
CA HIS A 153 -3.34 -9.82 -4.60
C HIS A 153 -3.71 -10.70 -5.79
N GLN A 154 -4.94 -10.67 -6.28
CA GLN A 154 -5.40 -11.67 -7.23
C GLN A 154 -4.89 -11.40 -8.65
N ASN A 155 -4.09 -12.33 -9.18
CA ASN A 155 -3.56 -12.29 -10.56
C ASN A 155 -3.89 -13.55 -11.39
N ALA A 156 -4.82 -14.37 -10.90
CA ALA A 156 -5.15 -15.69 -11.45
C ALA A 156 -5.53 -15.66 -12.94
N TYR A 157 -6.13 -14.58 -13.46
CA TYR A 157 -6.49 -14.51 -14.89
C TYR A 157 -5.25 -14.51 -15.78
N ALA A 158 -4.23 -13.75 -15.40
CA ALA A 158 -2.97 -13.71 -16.15
C ALA A 158 -2.23 -15.06 -16.05
N LEU A 159 -2.19 -15.67 -14.86
CA LEU A 159 -1.56 -16.99 -14.65
C LEU A 159 -2.28 -18.11 -15.42
N ALA A 160 -3.59 -18.01 -15.57
CA ALA A 160 -4.39 -18.97 -16.32
C ALA A 160 -4.40 -18.72 -17.83
N ASN A 161 -3.41 -18.00 -18.38
CA ASN A 161 -3.32 -17.64 -19.80
C ASN A 161 -4.61 -17.01 -20.35
N PHE A 162 -5.27 -16.21 -19.52
CA PHE A 162 -6.52 -15.51 -19.84
C PHE A 162 -7.70 -16.45 -20.15
N ASP A 163 -7.72 -17.66 -19.58
CA ASP A 163 -8.90 -18.54 -19.55
C ASP A 163 -9.67 -18.35 -18.23
N MET A 164 -10.96 -18.00 -18.33
CA MET A 164 -11.77 -17.67 -17.15
C MET A 164 -12.06 -18.86 -16.23
N LYS A 165 -12.26 -20.06 -16.80
CA LYS A 165 -12.55 -21.25 -15.99
C LYS A 165 -11.31 -21.68 -15.22
N ALA A 166 -10.16 -21.72 -15.91
CA ALA A 166 -8.87 -21.98 -15.30
C ALA A 166 -8.49 -20.89 -14.29
N ALA A 167 -8.85 -19.62 -14.54
CA ALA A 167 -8.60 -18.53 -13.60
C ALA A 167 -9.33 -18.70 -12.26
N VAL A 168 -10.57 -19.22 -12.26
CA VAL A 168 -11.29 -19.52 -11.01
C VAL A 168 -10.61 -20.67 -10.26
N SER A 169 -10.16 -21.70 -10.97
CA SER A 169 -9.40 -22.81 -10.35
C SER A 169 -8.06 -22.33 -9.79
N GLN A 170 -7.34 -21.48 -10.53
CA GLN A 170 -6.08 -20.89 -10.11
C GLN A 170 -6.26 -19.99 -8.89
N TYR A 171 -7.32 -19.18 -8.87
CA TYR A 171 -7.68 -18.37 -7.70
C TYR A 171 -7.92 -19.26 -6.46
N ASN A 172 -8.68 -20.36 -6.60
CA ASN A 172 -8.88 -21.31 -5.51
C ASN A 172 -7.54 -21.83 -4.95
N GLY A 173 -6.69 -22.33 -5.85
CA GLY A 173 -5.37 -22.86 -5.49
C GLY A 173 -4.46 -21.82 -4.83
N ASP A 174 -4.45 -20.58 -5.31
CA ASP A 174 -3.63 -19.51 -4.76
C ASP A 174 -4.01 -19.14 -3.32
N VAL A 175 -5.31 -19.04 -3.03
CA VAL A 175 -5.77 -18.74 -1.67
C VAL A 175 -5.46 -19.90 -0.73
N LEU A 176 -5.67 -21.15 -1.16
CA LEU A 176 -5.35 -22.32 -0.34
C LEU A 176 -3.86 -22.40 -0.03
N ALA A 177 -2.99 -22.21 -1.02
CA ALA A 177 -1.54 -22.21 -0.85
C ALA A 177 -1.09 -21.08 0.09
N LEU A 178 -1.63 -19.86 -0.07
CA LEU A 178 -1.30 -18.75 0.84
C LEU A 178 -1.81 -18.99 2.27
N ARG A 179 -2.94 -19.72 2.42
CA ARG A 179 -3.49 -20.10 3.73
C ARG A 179 -2.65 -21.08 4.52
N GLU A 180 -1.69 -21.75 3.87
CA GLU A 180 -0.68 -22.56 4.59
C GLU A 180 0.26 -21.67 5.43
N PHE A 181 0.38 -20.39 5.09
CA PHE A 181 1.26 -19.43 5.77
C PHE A 181 0.52 -18.34 6.53
N HIS A 182 -0.61 -17.86 6.00
CA HIS A 182 -1.29 -16.65 6.47
C HIS A 182 -2.81 -16.85 6.56
N ASP A 183 -3.48 -16.18 7.49
CA ASP A 183 -4.95 -16.20 7.56
C ASP A 183 -5.57 -15.29 6.48
N ILE A 184 -5.61 -15.77 5.24
CA ILE A 184 -6.12 -15.00 4.09
C ILE A 184 -7.64 -14.81 4.20
N LYS A 185 -8.04 -13.62 4.67
CA LYS A 185 -9.43 -13.13 4.73
C LYS A 185 -9.77 -12.08 3.67
N TYR A 186 -8.76 -11.51 3.03
CA TYR A 186 -8.92 -10.37 2.13
C TYR A 186 -8.29 -10.62 0.77
N VAL A 187 -8.94 -10.11 -0.27
CA VAL A 187 -8.47 -10.18 -1.65
C VAL A 187 -8.63 -8.84 -2.36
N VAL A 188 -7.65 -8.51 -3.19
CA VAL A 188 -7.68 -7.37 -4.11
C VAL A 188 -7.22 -7.82 -5.48
N PRO A 189 -8.04 -7.70 -6.54
CA PRO A 189 -7.60 -8.02 -7.90
C PRO A 189 -6.51 -7.06 -8.36
N HIS A 190 -5.46 -7.61 -8.95
CA HIS A 190 -4.40 -6.85 -9.59
C HIS A 190 -4.90 -6.22 -10.88
N GLY A 191 -4.76 -4.91 -11.02
CA GLY A 191 -5.24 -4.12 -12.16
C GLY A 191 -4.44 -4.29 -13.46
N GLY A 192 -3.52 -5.26 -13.52
CA GLY A 192 -2.57 -5.50 -14.60
C GLY A 192 -3.17 -6.00 -15.93
N ALA A 193 -2.47 -6.92 -16.58
CA ALA A 193 -2.78 -7.37 -17.94
C ALA A 193 -4.22 -7.94 -18.06
N GLY A 194 -4.84 -7.66 -19.20
CA GLY A 194 -6.14 -8.19 -19.58
C GLY A 194 -6.15 -8.51 -21.06
N ARG A 195 -7.17 -9.26 -21.50
CA ARG A 195 -7.33 -9.69 -22.89
C ARG A 195 -8.67 -9.19 -23.43
N GLU A 196 -8.69 -8.78 -24.68
CA GLU A 196 -9.94 -8.50 -25.36
C GLU A 196 -10.63 -9.80 -25.76
N VAL A 197 -11.89 -9.95 -25.36
CA VAL A 197 -12.75 -11.08 -25.71
C VAL A 197 -14.06 -10.48 -26.21
N ASN A 198 -14.41 -10.75 -27.47
CA ASN A 198 -15.62 -10.22 -28.11
C ASN A 198 -15.77 -8.69 -27.98
N GLY A 199 -14.70 -7.92 -28.22
CA GLY A 199 -14.72 -6.46 -28.11
C GLY A 199 -14.75 -5.90 -26.68
N LYS A 200 -14.69 -6.76 -25.65
CA LYS A 200 -14.63 -6.34 -24.25
C LYS A 200 -13.28 -6.70 -23.64
N LYS A 201 -12.63 -5.74 -22.99
CA LYS A 201 -11.45 -5.99 -22.17
C LYS A 201 -11.84 -6.74 -20.90
N ILE A 202 -11.32 -7.95 -20.74
CA ILE A 202 -11.47 -8.81 -19.55
C ILE A 202 -10.15 -8.79 -18.77
N SER A 203 -10.23 -8.74 -17.44
CA SER A 203 -9.07 -8.72 -16.55
C SER A 203 -9.34 -9.46 -15.23
N ASN A 204 -8.38 -9.46 -14.31
CA ASN A 204 -8.50 -10.02 -12.97
C ASN A 204 -9.76 -9.57 -12.20
N VAL A 205 -10.18 -8.31 -12.39
CA VAL A 205 -11.40 -7.76 -11.76
C VAL A 205 -12.69 -8.41 -12.24
N ASP A 206 -12.63 -9.19 -13.33
CA ASP A 206 -13.76 -9.91 -13.91
C ASP A 206 -13.79 -11.39 -13.50
N VAL A 207 -12.74 -11.88 -12.84
CA VAL A 207 -12.72 -13.23 -12.27
C VAL A 207 -13.68 -13.26 -11.08
N SER A 208 -14.64 -14.18 -11.13
CA SER A 208 -15.60 -14.33 -10.03
C SER A 208 -14.94 -14.94 -8.80
N MET A 209 -15.41 -14.54 -7.61
CA MET A 209 -15.04 -15.20 -6.35
C MET A 209 -15.37 -16.71 -6.46
N PRO A 210 -14.41 -17.62 -6.19
CA PRO A 210 -14.69 -19.04 -6.11
C PRO A 210 -15.77 -19.32 -5.08
N GLN A 211 -16.67 -20.26 -5.37
CA GLN A 211 -17.81 -20.56 -4.51
C GLN A 211 -17.37 -21.01 -3.11
N ASP A 212 -16.25 -21.74 -3.01
CA ASP A 212 -15.64 -22.21 -1.76
C ASP A 212 -15.26 -21.07 -0.80
N PHE A 213 -15.15 -19.84 -1.32
CA PHE A 213 -14.78 -18.65 -0.56
C PHE A 213 -15.93 -17.66 -0.34
N CYS A 214 -17.11 -17.96 -0.88
CA CYS A 214 -18.34 -17.24 -0.55
C CYS A 214 -18.63 -17.43 0.96
N GLY A 215 -18.43 -16.38 1.76
CA GLY A 215 -18.63 -16.45 3.21
C GLY A 215 -17.35 -16.31 4.04
N ASN A 216 -16.17 -16.50 3.43
CA ASN A 216 -14.90 -16.55 4.17
C ASN A 216 -13.77 -15.69 3.56
N LEU A 217 -13.99 -15.08 2.40
CA LEU A 217 -13.05 -14.16 1.75
C LEU A 217 -13.77 -12.86 1.37
N ARG A 218 -13.14 -11.72 1.65
CA ARG A 218 -13.68 -10.38 1.38
C ARG A 218 -12.88 -9.69 0.29
N TRP A 219 -13.57 -9.24 -0.75
CA TRP A 219 -12.98 -8.45 -1.82
C TRP A 219 -12.97 -6.97 -1.45
N VAL A 220 -11.80 -6.39 -1.17
CA VAL A 220 -11.71 -5.11 -0.46
C VAL A 220 -11.26 -3.91 -1.28
N TYR A 221 -10.88 -4.07 -2.55
CA TYR A 221 -10.48 -2.94 -3.40
C TYR A 221 -10.75 -3.17 -4.90
N ASN A 222 -10.65 -2.11 -5.70
CA ASN A 222 -11.13 -2.02 -7.10
C ASN A 222 -12.66 -2.06 -7.22
N ARG A 223 -13.23 -2.95 -8.05
CA ARG A 223 -14.67 -2.98 -8.39
C ARG A 223 -15.57 -3.11 -7.16
N TYR A 224 -15.11 -3.83 -6.14
CA TYR A 224 -15.79 -4.01 -4.87
C TYR A 224 -14.85 -3.61 -3.74
N GLY A 225 -15.35 -2.90 -2.73
CA GLY A 225 -14.55 -2.54 -1.56
C GLY A 225 -15.20 -1.46 -0.71
N PRO A 226 -14.64 -1.21 0.49
CA PRO A 226 -15.12 -0.18 1.39
C PRO A 226 -15.13 1.21 0.75
N LYS A 227 -16.09 2.01 1.17
CA LYS A 227 -16.16 3.43 0.79
C LYS A 227 -15.19 4.24 1.64
N PHE A 228 -14.52 5.22 1.05
CA PHE A 228 -13.59 6.11 1.75
C PHE A 228 -13.90 7.55 1.35
N SER A 229 -13.63 8.49 2.25
CA SER A 229 -13.83 9.92 2.01
C SER A 229 -12.80 10.47 1.01
N SER A 230 -11.52 10.12 1.21
CA SER A 230 -10.43 10.44 0.31
C SER A 230 -9.63 9.20 -0.04
N ARG A 231 -9.06 9.18 -1.25
CA ARG A 231 -8.23 8.08 -1.76
C ARG A 231 -6.99 8.63 -2.44
N TRP A 232 -5.86 7.99 -2.19
CA TRP A 232 -4.61 8.25 -2.90
C TRP A 232 -3.99 6.94 -3.37
N SER A 233 -3.35 6.97 -4.53
CA SER A 233 -2.62 5.81 -5.03
C SER A 233 -1.49 6.23 -5.97
N ASP A 234 -0.30 5.64 -5.78
CA ASP A 234 0.79 5.77 -6.74
C ASP A 234 0.52 4.97 -8.03
N GLY A 235 -0.44 4.03 -8.06
CA GLY A 235 -0.72 3.12 -9.17
C GLY A 235 -0.89 3.79 -10.54
N GLY A 236 -1.44 5.00 -10.55
CA GLY A 236 -1.68 5.79 -11.76
C GLY A 236 -0.45 6.45 -12.39
N LEU A 237 0.70 6.47 -11.70
CA LEU A 237 1.85 7.32 -12.06
C LEU A 237 2.32 7.12 -13.51
N ARG A 238 2.42 5.86 -13.96
CA ARG A 238 2.84 5.53 -15.34
C ARG A 238 1.87 6.04 -16.44
N LYS A 239 0.60 6.27 -16.07
CA LYS A 239 -0.46 6.75 -16.96
C LYS A 239 -0.70 8.26 -16.85
N ALA A 240 -0.04 8.94 -15.92
CA ALA A 240 -0.11 10.39 -15.85
C ALA A 240 0.55 10.98 -17.09
N ARG A 241 -0.15 11.91 -17.73
CA ARG A 241 0.26 12.56 -18.98
C ARG A 241 0.17 14.08 -18.89
N ASP A 242 -0.39 14.59 -17.80
CA ASP A 242 -0.64 16.00 -17.55
C ASP A 242 -0.01 16.44 -16.21
N PRO A 243 0.48 17.69 -16.09
CA PRO A 243 1.12 18.19 -14.87
C PRO A 243 0.22 18.22 -13.63
N GLU A 244 -1.06 18.61 -13.77
CA GLU A 244 -2.00 18.69 -12.63
C GLU A 244 -2.18 17.34 -11.93
N ARG A 245 -2.17 16.24 -12.70
CA ARG A 245 -2.20 14.89 -12.15
C ARG A 245 -0.89 14.49 -11.50
N ILE A 246 0.24 15.05 -11.92
CA ILE A 246 1.56 14.73 -11.37
C ILE A 246 1.73 15.34 -9.98
N GLU A 247 1.28 16.59 -9.78
CA GLU A 247 1.30 17.27 -8.48
C GLU A 247 0.58 16.46 -7.39
N LYS A 248 -0.52 15.78 -7.75
CA LYS A 248 -1.30 14.92 -6.86
C LYS A 248 -0.54 13.69 -6.32
N TYR A 249 0.64 13.36 -6.87
CA TYR A 249 1.49 12.29 -6.31
C TYR A 249 2.36 12.75 -5.14
N ASN A 250 2.36 14.03 -4.77
CA ASN A 250 2.87 14.44 -3.47
C ASN A 250 1.90 13.94 -2.38
N ILE A 251 2.18 12.74 -1.86
CA ILE A 251 1.33 12.04 -0.88
C ILE A 251 1.15 12.83 0.43
N VAL A 252 2.09 13.69 0.79
CA VAL A 252 2.01 14.48 2.02
C VAL A 252 1.16 15.72 1.79
N ASP A 253 1.57 16.59 0.87
CA ASP A 253 0.94 17.91 0.74
C ASP A 253 -0.44 17.82 0.07
N ASN A 254 -0.57 16.96 -0.95
CA ASN A 254 -1.79 16.86 -1.76
C ASN A 254 -2.75 15.76 -1.32
N PHE A 255 -2.40 15.01 -0.27
CA PHE A 255 -3.29 14.01 0.30
C PHE A 255 -3.33 14.08 1.82
N LEU A 256 -2.24 13.77 2.51
CA LEU A 256 -2.24 13.63 3.97
C LEU A 256 -2.67 14.92 4.70
N LEU A 257 -2.16 16.08 4.29
CA LEU A 257 -2.50 17.38 4.89
C LEU A 257 -3.92 17.87 4.56
N THR A 258 -4.60 17.22 3.61
CA THR A 258 -5.97 17.58 3.19
C THR A 258 -7.06 16.76 3.89
N LEU A 259 -6.66 15.75 4.67
CA LEU A 259 -7.60 14.85 5.34
C LEU A 259 -8.38 15.58 6.45
N LYS A 260 -9.65 15.20 6.61
CA LYS A 260 -10.57 15.84 7.56
C LYS A 260 -10.88 14.93 8.74
N LYS A 261 -11.06 15.52 9.92
CA LYS A 261 -11.55 14.81 11.10
C LYS A 261 -12.90 14.14 10.83
N GLY A 262 -13.13 12.98 11.46
CA GLY A 262 -14.34 12.18 11.30
C GLY A 262 -14.42 11.44 9.96
N THR A 263 -13.31 11.35 9.21
CA THR A 263 -13.24 10.64 7.93
C THR A 263 -12.35 9.41 8.00
N ARG A 264 -12.66 8.42 7.16
CA ARG A 264 -11.74 7.32 6.84
C ARG A 264 -11.24 7.44 5.41
N ASN A 265 -9.94 7.25 5.27
CA ASN A 265 -9.21 7.52 4.03
C ASN A 265 -8.40 6.30 3.64
N PHE A 266 -7.99 6.25 2.38
CA PHE A 266 -7.29 5.10 1.82
C PHE A 266 -6.06 5.54 1.04
N CYS A 267 -4.93 4.89 1.29
CA CYS A 267 -3.68 5.10 0.60
C CYS A 267 -3.20 3.76 0.05
N LEU A 268 -2.97 3.68 -1.26
CA LEU A 268 -2.33 2.54 -1.90
C LEU A 268 -0.94 2.90 -2.40
N VAL A 269 0.04 2.14 -1.94
CA VAL A 269 1.42 2.20 -2.42
C VAL A 269 1.80 0.89 -3.08
N HIS A 270 2.66 0.96 -4.09
CA HIS A 270 3.32 -0.20 -4.68
C HIS A 270 4.79 -0.18 -4.23
N PRO A 271 5.21 -1.05 -3.30
CA PRO A 271 6.52 -0.93 -2.64
C PRO A 271 7.71 -0.80 -3.58
N GLN A 272 7.71 -1.50 -4.73
CA GLN A 272 8.76 -1.43 -5.74
C GLN A 272 9.00 -0.03 -6.34
N ARG A 273 8.12 0.93 -6.07
CA ARG A 273 8.26 2.32 -6.51
C ARG A 273 9.02 3.19 -5.51
N TRP A 274 9.37 2.67 -4.34
CA TRP A 274 9.96 3.43 -3.23
C TRP A 274 11.30 2.79 -2.83
N GLY A 275 12.44 3.42 -3.16
CA GLY A 275 13.77 2.82 -2.95
C GLY A 275 14.87 3.85 -2.73
N PHE A 276 16.12 3.39 -2.51
CA PHE A 276 17.26 4.31 -2.42
C PHE A 276 17.81 4.69 -3.80
N ASN A 277 17.67 3.79 -4.78
CA ASN A 277 18.01 4.04 -6.19
C ASN A 277 16.82 4.68 -6.94
N VAL A 278 16.74 6.01 -6.92
CA VAL A 278 15.68 6.77 -7.61
C VAL A 278 16.06 6.99 -9.07
N ASP A 279 15.21 6.54 -9.99
CA ASP A 279 15.33 6.82 -11.42
C ASP A 279 14.42 8.00 -11.79
N THR A 280 15.01 9.20 -11.81
CA THR A 280 14.30 10.43 -12.18
C THR A 280 13.91 10.48 -13.65
N ASP A 281 14.56 9.68 -14.50
CA ASP A 281 14.31 9.67 -15.94
C ASP A 281 13.14 8.73 -16.30
N ALA A 282 12.82 7.76 -15.44
CA ALA A 282 11.67 6.87 -15.59
C ALA A 282 10.31 7.59 -15.61
N ASN A 283 10.23 8.83 -15.13
CA ASN A 283 9.03 9.67 -15.29
C ASN A 283 9.40 11.14 -15.57
N PRO A 284 9.50 11.52 -16.87
CA PRO A 284 9.90 12.87 -17.29
C PRO A 284 8.97 14.00 -16.87
N LEU A 285 7.73 13.70 -16.45
CA LEU A 285 6.84 14.73 -15.91
C LEU A 285 7.09 14.93 -14.42
N LEU A 286 7.26 13.83 -13.67
CA LEU A 286 7.58 13.90 -12.25
C LEU A 286 8.91 14.61 -12.00
N SER A 287 9.93 14.38 -12.84
CA SER A 287 11.22 15.08 -12.74
C SER A 287 11.17 16.58 -13.06
N LYS A 288 10.08 17.06 -13.66
CA LYS A 288 9.86 18.49 -13.90
C LYS A 288 9.26 19.22 -12.71
N GLU A 289 8.65 18.50 -11.78
CA GLU A 289 8.06 19.08 -10.57
C GLU A 289 9.13 19.56 -9.60
N GLU A 290 8.96 20.78 -9.09
CA GLU A 290 9.92 21.36 -8.15
C GLU A 290 9.98 20.57 -6.84
N TRP A 291 8.82 20.22 -6.27
CA TRP A 291 8.75 19.46 -5.02
C TRP A 291 9.49 18.12 -5.14
N TYR A 292 9.33 17.42 -6.28
CA TYR A 292 9.98 16.13 -6.51
C TYR A 292 11.48 16.26 -6.76
N ARG A 293 11.92 17.29 -7.49
CA ARG A 293 13.35 17.59 -7.61
C ARG A 293 13.97 17.86 -6.26
N ARG A 294 13.34 18.69 -5.43
CA ARG A 294 13.82 19.00 -4.08
C ARG A 294 13.97 17.74 -3.25
N LEU A 295 13.00 16.82 -3.31
CA LEU A 295 13.18 15.49 -2.73
C LEU A 295 14.46 14.86 -3.33
N CYS A 296 14.50 14.56 -4.63
CA CYS A 296 15.58 13.77 -5.22
C CYS A 296 16.99 14.35 -5.05
N THR A 297 17.14 15.68 -4.94
CA THR A 297 18.45 16.36 -4.91
C THR A 297 18.86 16.86 -3.53
N THR A 298 17.96 16.89 -2.55
CA THR A 298 18.29 17.43 -1.22
C THR A 298 18.62 16.29 -0.28
N PRO A 299 19.88 16.15 0.18
CA PRO A 299 20.17 15.33 1.34
C PRO A 299 19.35 15.89 2.51
N ILE A 300 18.51 15.05 3.10
CA ILE A 300 17.63 15.38 4.24
C ILE A 300 18.36 16.15 5.36
N GLU A 301 19.67 15.97 5.52
CA GLU A 301 20.48 16.73 6.47
C GLU A 301 20.31 18.25 6.34
N ALA A 302 20.00 18.78 5.15
CA ALA A 302 19.74 20.20 4.95
C ALA A 302 18.33 20.64 5.38
N GLU A 303 17.28 19.84 5.14
CA GLU A 303 15.91 20.18 5.56
C GLU A 303 15.66 19.89 7.06
N ILE A 304 16.31 18.88 7.63
CA ILE A 304 16.26 18.62 9.07
C ILE A 304 17.06 19.68 9.84
N LYS A 305 18.25 20.11 9.38
CA LYS A 305 18.98 21.24 10.01
C LYS A 305 18.24 22.56 9.93
N VAL A 306 17.48 22.81 8.86
CA VAL A 306 16.59 23.99 8.77
C VAL A 306 15.48 23.92 9.83
N LYS A 307 14.98 22.73 10.18
CA LYS A 307 14.00 22.52 11.26
C LYS A 307 14.60 22.54 12.68
N GLU A 308 15.85 22.11 12.90
CA GLU A 308 16.53 22.31 14.19
C GLU A 308 16.69 23.81 14.54
N SER A 309 16.86 24.67 13.53
CA SER A 309 16.86 26.14 13.72
C SER A 309 15.46 26.73 13.98
N PHE A 310 14.40 26.00 13.63
CA PHE A 310 13.00 26.41 13.82
C PHE A 310 12.48 25.97 15.20
N LEU A 311 12.86 24.76 15.65
CA LEU A 311 12.53 24.22 16.97
C LEU A 311 13.30 24.92 18.10
N SER A 312 14.51 25.44 17.84
CA SER A 312 15.25 26.28 18.82
C SER A 312 14.68 27.69 19.00
N LYS A 313 13.70 28.11 18.18
CA LYS A 313 13.03 29.42 18.29
C LYS A 313 11.66 29.37 18.96
N ILE A 314 11.15 28.18 19.29
CA ILE A 314 9.96 28.03 20.12
C ILE A 314 10.42 28.02 21.58
N LYS A 315 10.73 29.21 22.11
CA LYS A 315 10.78 29.41 23.56
C LYS A 315 9.34 29.28 24.07
N PHE A 316 9.13 28.28 24.91
CA PHE A 316 7.95 28.14 25.75
C PHE A 316 7.58 29.49 26.39
N TRP A 317 6.39 29.98 26.04
CA TRP A 317 5.54 30.80 26.90
C TRP A 317 4.26 30.01 27.13
#